data_AF-A0A927VXZ0-F1
#
_entry.id   AF-A0A927VXZ0-F1
#
_cell.length_a   1.000
_cell.length_b   1.000
_cell.length_c   1.000
_cell.angle_alpha   90.00
_cell.angle_beta   90.00
_cell.angle_gamma   90.00
#
_symmetry.space_group_name_H-M   'P 1'
#
loop_
_entity.id
_entity.type
_entity.pdbx_description
1 polymer ?
#
loop_
_entity_poly.entity_id
_entity_poly.type
_entity_poly.pdbx_seq_one_letter_code
_entity_poly.pdbx_strand_id
1 'polypeptide(L)'
;MKKITVIIVAVVLGLFCTTIGCLPVIGDPDSAPNSHVTPHYIEHSYEDTGSPNIVTATLADYRGFDTLEETTVMFLAGMTAVLILRAGKKDVKERDGESNFDLKSDDEEVEENA
;
A
#
# COMPACT_ATOMS: atom_id res chain seq x y z
N MET A 1 13.89 -12.57 -20.36
CA MET A 1 13.14 -11.49 -19.66
C MET A 1 12.98 -11.74 -18.17
N LYS A 2 12.38 -12.85 -17.70
CA LYS A 2 12.21 -13.15 -16.25
C LYS A 2 13.49 -13.04 -15.40
N LYS A 3 14.63 -13.55 -15.89
CA LYS A 3 15.93 -13.44 -15.20
C LYS A 3 16.41 -12.00 -15.05
N ILE A 4 16.17 -11.15 -16.06
CA ILE A 4 16.51 -9.72 -16.04
C ILE A 4 15.62 -9.02 -15.00
N THR A 5 14.32 -9.31 -14.98
CA THR A 5 13.39 -8.78 -13.96
C THR A 5 13.83 -9.13 -12.54
N VAL A 6 14.20 -10.40 -12.28
CA VAL A 6 14.67 -10.83 -10.97
C VAL A 6 15.97 -10.12 -10.57
N ILE A 7 16.90 -9.95 -11.51
CA ILE A 7 18.16 -9.22 -11.26
C ILE A 7 17.87 -7.75 -10.93
N ILE A 8 16.96 -7.10 -11.66
CA ILE A 8 16.57 -5.70 -11.41
C ILE A 8 15.97 -5.56 -10.00
N VAL A 9 15.02 -6.43 -9.64
CA VAL A 9 14.41 -6.40 -8.30
C VAL A 9 15.46 -6.61 -7.21
N ALA A 10 16.36 -7.58 -7.39
CA ALA A 10 17.42 -7.84 -6.41
C ALA A 10 18.39 -6.67 -6.25
N VAL A 11 18.73 -5.98 -7.34
CA VAL A 11 19.59 -4.78 -7.31
C VAL A 11 18.89 -3.63 -6.58
N VAL A 12 17.62 -3.36 -6.88
CA VAL A 12 16.83 -2.33 -6.21
C VAL A 12 16.70 -2.63 -4.71
N LEU A 13 16.41 -3.89 -4.34
CA LEU A 13 16.32 -4.30 -2.95
C LEU A 13 17.67 -4.16 -2.23
N GLY A 14 18.76 -4.55 -2.91
CA GLY A 14 20.13 -4.38 -2.40
C GLY A 14 20.48 -2.91 -2.15
N LEU A 15 20.10 -2.00 -3.06
CA LEU A 15 20.27 -0.55 -2.88
C LEU A 15 19.49 -0.04 -1.66
N PHE A 16 18.24 -0.45 -1.46
CA PHE A 16 17.47 -0.08 -0.25
C PHE A 16 18.11 -0.63 1.03
N CYS A 17 18.68 -1.83 1.02
CA CYS A 17 19.37 -2.35 2.19
C CYS A 17 20.59 -1.50 2.60
N THR A 18 21.22 -0.78 1.67
CA THR A 18 22.34 0.11 2.01
C THR A 18 21.91 1.32 2.86
N THR A 19 20.64 1.73 2.80
CA THR A 19 20.13 2.90 3.54
C THR A 19 19.78 2.60 4.99
N ILE A 20 19.82 1.32 5.41
CA ILE A 20 19.53 0.92 6.80
C ILE A 20 20.49 1.61 7.78
N GLY A 21 21.75 1.83 7.37
CA GLY A 21 22.74 2.54 8.18
C GLY A 21 22.45 4.03 8.38
N CYS A 22 21.48 4.61 7.66
CA CYS A 22 21.08 6.01 7.78
C CYS A 22 19.95 6.23 8.81
N LEU A 23 19.44 5.17 9.43
CA LEU A 23 18.41 5.31 10.46
C LEU A 23 19.00 5.93 11.75
N PRO A 24 18.23 6.77 12.47
CA PRO A 24 18.65 7.31 13.75
C PRO A 24 18.89 6.20 14.77
N VAL A 25 19.76 6.48 15.74
CA VAL A 25 20.00 5.56 16.85
C VAL A 25 18.69 5.34 17.62
N ILE A 26 18.44 4.11 18.04
CA ILE A 26 17.25 3.78 18.83
C ILE A 26 17.24 4.61 20.11
N GLY A 27 16.16 5.36 20.34
CA GLY A 27 15.99 6.20 21.51
C GLY A 27 16.58 7.61 21.38
N ASP A 28 17.02 8.02 20.18
CA ASP A 28 17.48 9.38 19.93
C ASP A 28 16.33 10.42 20.13
N PRO A 29 16.44 11.32 21.14
CA PRO A 29 15.43 12.34 21.38
C PRO A 29 15.37 13.38 20.26
N ASP A 30 16.46 13.54 19.49
CA ASP A 30 16.57 14.49 18.39
C ASP A 30 16.14 13.89 17.04
N SER A 31 15.61 12.66 17.05
CA SER A 31 15.05 12.05 15.84
C SER A 31 13.80 12.79 15.36
N ALA A 32 13.61 12.85 14.03
CA ALA A 32 12.54 13.64 13.41
C ALA A 32 11.12 13.40 13.99
N PRO A 33 10.69 12.15 14.28
CA PRO A 33 9.39 11.92 14.92
C PRO A 33 9.31 12.48 16.35
N ASN A 34 10.42 12.43 17.10
CA ASN A 34 10.49 12.89 18.49
C ASN A 34 10.58 14.42 18.59
N SER A 35 10.97 15.12 17.52
CA SER A 35 11.05 16.59 17.53
C SER A 35 9.69 17.28 17.58
N HIS A 36 8.62 16.68 17.04
CA HIS A 36 7.31 17.34 16.98
C HIS A 36 6.10 16.40 17.04
N VAL A 37 6.13 15.24 16.37
CA VAL A 37 4.96 14.35 16.28
C VAL A 37 4.69 13.68 17.61
N THR A 38 5.72 13.06 18.19
CA THR A 38 5.60 12.31 19.44
C THR A 38 5.12 13.19 20.59
N PRO A 39 5.71 14.39 20.85
CA PRO A 39 5.21 15.27 21.91
C PRO A 39 3.76 15.71 21.69
N HIS A 40 3.39 16.07 20.46
CA HIS A 40 2.03 16.51 20.16
C HIS A 40 1.00 15.41 20.43
N TYR A 41 1.24 14.18 19.98
CA TYR A 41 0.34 13.06 20.28
C TYR A 41 0.27 12.75 21.78
N ILE A 42 1.38 12.87 22.51
CA ILE A 42 1.37 12.63 23.97
C ILE A 42 0.53 13.67 24.71
N GLU A 43 0.66 14.93 24.33
CA GLU A 43 0.05 16.05 25.04
C GLU A 43 -1.41 16.29 24.63
N HIS A 44 -1.75 16.12 23.35
CA HIS A 44 -3.02 16.59 22.79
C HIS A 44 -3.97 15.45 22.36
N SER A 45 -3.55 14.19 22.34
CA SER A 45 -4.39 13.11 21.78
C SER A 45 -5.78 13.02 22.42
N TYR A 46 -5.87 13.22 23.73
CA TYR A 46 -7.16 13.17 24.43
C TYR A 46 -8.05 14.37 24.08
N GLU A 47 -7.47 15.57 23.96
CA GLU A 47 -8.21 16.78 23.62
C GLU A 47 -8.72 16.76 22.18
N ASP A 48 -7.88 16.30 21.25
CA ASP A 48 -8.20 16.27 19.82
C ASP A 48 -9.20 15.16 19.44
N THR A 49 -9.12 14.00 20.10
CA THR A 49 -9.85 12.79 19.68
C THR A 49 -10.86 12.27 20.71
N GLY A 50 -10.73 12.68 21.98
CA GLY A 50 -11.50 12.12 23.08
C GLY A 50 -11.10 10.70 23.50
N SER A 51 -10.13 10.07 22.81
CA SER A 51 -9.65 8.74 23.16
C SER A 51 -8.67 8.80 24.32
N PRO A 52 -8.89 8.05 25.43
CA PRO A 52 -7.93 7.96 26.53
C PRO A 52 -6.68 7.14 26.17
N ASN A 53 -6.69 6.45 25.03
CA ASN A 53 -5.56 5.67 24.54
C ASN A 53 -4.93 6.36 23.33
N ILE A 54 -3.70 6.84 23.51
CA ILE A 54 -2.90 7.49 22.47
C ILE A 54 -2.69 6.61 21.24
N VAL A 55 -2.56 5.30 21.40
CA VAL A 55 -2.36 4.37 20.26
C VAL A 55 -3.63 4.31 19.42
N THR A 56 -4.79 4.20 20.07
CA THR A 56 -6.08 4.22 19.36
C THR A 56 -6.33 5.57 18.70
N ALA A 57 -6.05 6.67 19.39
CA ALA A 57 -6.13 8.03 18.82
C ALA A 57 -5.22 8.17 17.57
N THR A 58 -4.01 7.62 17.64
CA THR A 58 -3.06 7.67 16.52
C THR A 58 -3.55 6.86 15.33
N LEU A 59 -4.03 5.63 15.54
CA LEU A 59 -4.41 4.72 14.47
C LEU A 59 -5.77 5.07 13.84
N ALA A 60 -6.75 5.48 14.65
CA ALA A 60 -8.12 5.73 14.18
C ALA A 60 -8.32 7.18 13.73
N ASP A 61 -7.76 8.15 14.45
CA ASP A 61 -8.03 9.57 14.19
C ASP A 61 -6.88 10.23 13.41
N TYR A 62 -5.67 10.28 13.97
CA TYR A 62 -4.54 10.97 13.29
C TYR A 62 -4.07 10.26 12.02
N ARG A 63 -4.12 8.92 11.99
CA ARG A 63 -3.68 8.07 10.87
C ARG A 63 -4.78 7.11 10.40
N GLY A 64 -6.04 7.57 10.47
CA GLY A 64 -7.21 6.77 10.07
C GLY A 64 -7.18 6.29 8.62
N PHE A 65 -6.55 7.03 7.70
CA PHE A 65 -6.44 6.60 6.30
C PHE A 65 -5.57 5.36 6.11
N ASP A 66 -4.45 5.26 6.83
CA ASP A 66 -3.57 4.08 6.78
C ASP A 66 -4.35 2.83 7.21
N THR A 67 -5.14 2.93 8.29
CA THR A 67 -5.96 1.81 8.80
C THR A 67 -7.20 1.53 7.95
N LEU A 68 -7.77 2.55 7.30
CA LEU A 68 -8.84 2.38 6.33
C LEU A 68 -8.37 1.56 5.12
N GLU A 69 -7.18 1.84 4.60
CA GLU A 69 -6.61 1.10 3.48
C GLU A 69 -6.22 -0.33 3.90
N GLU A 70 -5.66 -0.53 5.10
CA GLU A 70 -5.41 -1.86 5.65
C GLU A 70 -6.68 -2.71 5.73
N THR A 71 -7.76 -2.16 6.31
CA THR A 71 -9.05 -2.87 6.43
C THR A 71 -9.70 -3.10 5.07
N THR A 72 -9.53 -2.18 4.11
CA THR A 72 -10.00 -2.35 2.74
C THR A 72 -9.31 -3.52 2.05
N VAL A 73 -7.97 -3.63 2.14
CA VAL A 73 -7.21 -4.75 1.57
C VAL A 73 -7.67 -6.08 2.18
N MET A 74 -7.83 -6.13 3.50
CA MET A 74 -8.30 -7.34 4.20
C MET A 74 -9.72 -7.73 3.78
N PHE A 75 -10.61 -6.74 3.62
CA PHE A 75 -11.96 -6.96 3.12
C PHE A 75 -11.96 -7.52 1.69
N LEU A 76 -11.17 -6.93 0.78
CA LEU A 76 -11.03 -7.41 -0.60
C LEU A 76 -10.46 -8.82 -0.67
N ALA A 77 -9.48 -9.14 0.18
CA ALA A 77 -8.90 -10.49 0.28
C ALA A 77 -9.97 -11.51 0.70
N GLY A 78 -10.76 -11.19 1.74
CA GLY A 78 -11.86 -12.04 2.21
C GLY A 78 -12.96 -12.21 1.15
N MET A 79 -13.36 -11.12 0.51
CA MET A 79 -14.35 -11.16 -0.58
C MET A 79 -13.86 -12.02 -1.76
N THR A 80 -12.59 -11.86 -2.16
CA THR A 80 -11.97 -12.66 -3.22
C THR A 80 -11.99 -14.15 -2.88
N ALA A 81 -11.64 -14.52 -1.64
CA ALA A 81 -11.68 -15.90 -1.17
C ALA A 81 -13.11 -16.49 -1.25
N VAL A 82 -14.13 -15.74 -0.81
CA VAL A 82 -15.53 -16.15 -0.90
C VAL A 82 -15.98 -16.33 -2.34
N LEU A 83 -15.59 -15.42 -3.24
CA LEU A 83 -15.92 -15.51 -4.67
C LEU A 83 -15.31 -16.75 -5.33
N ILE A 84 -14.04 -17.06 -5.03
CA ILE A 84 -13.36 -18.26 -5.53
C ILE A 84 -14.06 -19.53 -5.03
N LEU A 85 -14.36 -19.60 -3.73
CA LEU A 85 -15.04 -20.77 -3.14
C LEU A 85 -16.46 -20.95 -3.71
N ARG A 86 -17.18 -19.86 -3.97
CA ARG A 86 -18.52 -19.91 -4.59
C ARG A 86 -18.47 -20.27 -6.07
N ALA A 87 -17.40 -19.93 -6.77
CA ALA A 87 -17.22 -20.28 -8.19
C ALA A 87 -17.00 -21.80 -8.41
N GLY A 88 -16.65 -22.56 -7.38
CA GLY A 88 -16.36 -24.02 -7.41
C GLY A 88 -17.55 -24.97 -7.70
N LYS A 89 -18.60 -24.51 -8.38
CA LYS A 89 -19.73 -25.35 -8.87
C LYS A 89 -20.09 -25.13 -10.35
N LYS A 90 -19.16 -24.63 -11.15
CA LYS A 90 -19.26 -24.70 -12.63
C LYS A 90 -18.05 -25.44 -13.15
N ASP A 91 -18.29 -26.57 -13.80
CA ASP A 91 -17.28 -27.34 -14.52
C ASP A 91 -16.44 -26.39 -15.38
N VAL A 92 -15.15 -26.28 -15.05
CA VAL A 92 -14.17 -25.50 -15.81
C VAL A 92 -13.96 -26.24 -17.13
N LYS A 93 -14.79 -25.91 -18.13
CA LYS A 93 -14.51 -26.25 -19.52
C LYS A 93 -13.54 -25.21 -20.05
N GLU A 94 -12.30 -25.66 -20.28
CA GLU A 94 -11.16 -25.02 -20.94
C GLU A 94 -11.36 -23.57 -21.39
N ARG A 95 -10.60 -22.66 -20.76
CA ARG A 95 -10.18 -21.41 -21.39
C ARG A 95 -8.71 -21.18 -21.09
N ASP A 96 -7.89 -21.98 -21.75
CA ASP A 96 -6.54 -21.58 -22.13
C ASP A 96 -6.70 -20.59 -23.30
N GLY A 97 -6.49 -19.30 -23.04
CA GLY A 97 -6.63 -18.26 -24.06
C GLY A 97 -6.22 -16.91 -23.50
N GLU A 98 -4.96 -16.55 -23.77
CA GLU A 98 -4.34 -15.22 -23.67
C GLU A 98 -5.25 -14.06 -23.27
N SER A 99 -5.04 -13.49 -22.08
CA SER A 99 -5.39 -12.08 -21.87
C SER A 99 -4.26 -11.22 -22.43
N ASN A 100 -4.30 -10.96 -23.75
CA ASN A 100 -3.69 -9.74 -24.28
C ASN A 100 -4.48 -8.57 -23.69
N PHE A 101 -3.85 -7.91 -22.72
CA PHE A 101 -4.30 -6.62 -22.22
C PHE A 101 -3.89 -5.57 -23.26
N ASP A 102 -4.70 -5.43 -24.30
CA ASP A 102 -4.56 -4.38 -25.30
C ASP A 102 -4.93 -3.04 -24.67
N LEU A 103 -3.92 -2.27 -24.29
CA LEU A 103 -4.04 -0.82 -24.23
C LEU A 103 -4.27 -0.33 -25.65
N LYS A 104 -5.53 -0.11 -26.03
CA LYS A 104 -5.82 0.82 -27.11
C LYS A 104 -5.32 2.19 -26.64
N SER A 105 -4.14 2.58 -27.12
CA SER A 105 -3.82 3.99 -27.29
C SER A 105 -4.81 4.51 -28.32
N ASP A 106 -5.74 5.35 -27.88
CA ASP A 106 -6.56 6.16 -28.76
C ASP A 106 -5.61 7.11 -29.50
N ASP A 107 -5.12 6.70 -30.67
CA ASP A 107 -4.62 7.63 -31.67
C ASP A 107 -5.85 8.37 -32.18
N GLU A 108 -6.14 9.49 -31.52
CA GLU A 108 -7.09 10.50 -31.99
C GLU A 108 -6.57 10.99 -33.35
N GLU A 109 -7.20 10.49 -34.42
CA GLU A 109 -7.16 11.09 -35.76
C GLU A 109 -7.57 12.56 -35.60
N VAL A 110 -6.57 13.45 -35.52
CA VAL A 110 -6.78 14.86 -35.80
C VAL A 110 -6.90 14.96 -37.32
N GLU A 111 -8.16 15.03 -37.75
CA GLU A 111 -8.60 15.42 -39.10
C GLU A 111 -7.72 16.55 -39.66
N GLU A 112 -7.17 16.27 -40.85
CA GLU A 112 -7.32 17.08 -42.06
C GLU A 112 -8.04 18.44 -41.85
N ASN A 113 -7.30 19.56 -41.93
CA ASN A 113 -7.67 20.87 -42.55
C ASN A 113 -6.86 22.06 -41.98
N ALA A 114 -5.66 22.31 -42.53
CA ALA A 114 -5.05 23.66 -42.70
C ALA A 114 -3.74 23.58 -43.50
#